data_AF-K9GM73-F1
#
_entry.id   AF-K9GM73-F1
#
_cell.length_a   1.000
_cell.length_b   1.000
_cell.length_c   1.000
_cell.angle_alpha   90.00
_cell.angle_beta   90.00
_cell.angle_gamma   90.00
#
_symmetry.space_group_name_H-M   'P 1'
#
loop_
_entity.id
_entity.type
_entity.pdbx_description
1 polymer ?
#
loop_
_entity_poly.entity_id
_entity_poly.type
_entity_poly.pdbx_seq_one_letter_code
_entity_poly.pdbx_strand_id
1 'polypeptide(L)' 'MGDHFAAFIDNQVATGRYGSASDVVRAGLRLLEEHEAKVAALRQALIEGEESGPSEPFDVESFIREKRRGSDI' A
#
# COMPACT_ATOMS: atom_id res chain seq x y z
N MET A 1 14.09 21.98 8.39
CA MET A 1 14.63 20.60 8.35
C MET A 1 15.50 20.48 9.59
N GLY A 2 15.17 19.61 10.55
CA GLY A 2 16.07 19.38 11.68
C GLY A 2 17.37 18.72 11.21
N ASP A 3 18.45 18.88 11.97
CA ASP A 3 19.80 18.40 11.64
C ASP A 3 19.83 16.93 11.21
N HIS A 4 18.92 16.11 11.75
CA HIS A 4 18.73 14.70 11.37
C HIS A 4 18.42 14.49 9.88
N PHE A 5 17.50 15.27 9.29
CA PHE A 5 17.12 15.08 7.89
C PHE A 5 18.16 15.64 6.93
N ALA A 6 18.87 16.70 7.33
CA ALA A 6 20.00 17.22 6.57
C ALA A 6 21.11 16.15 6.47
N ALA A 7 21.52 15.59 7.61
CA ALA A 7 22.52 14.52 7.66
C ALA A 7 22.09 13.26 6.88
N PHE A 8 20.81 12.89 6.94
CA PHE A 8 20.28 11.80 6.13
C PHE A 8 20.41 12.10 4.63
N ILE A 9 19.93 13.26 4.17
CA ILE A 9 19.99 13.64 2.75
C ILE A 9 21.45 13.68 2.27
N ASP A 10 22.35 14.27 3.04
CA ASP A 10 23.77 14.34 2.72
C ASP A 10 24.40 12.95 2.58
N ASN A 11 24.08 12.01 3.48
CA ASN A 11 24.55 10.63 3.38
C ASN A 11 24.01 9.91 2.15
N GLN A 12 22.74 10.14 1.80
CA GLN A 12 22.10 9.52 0.63
C GLN A 12 22.73 10.01 -0.69
N VAL A 13 23.18 11.27 -0.73
CA VAL A 13 23.93 11.82 -1.88
C VAL A 13 25.39 11.36 -1.86
N ALA A 14 26.06 11.41 -0.72
CA ALA A 14 27.47 11.02 -0.57
C ALA A 14 27.72 9.55 -0.92
N THR A 15 26.76 8.67 -0.64
CA THR A 15 26.82 7.25 -1.02
C THR A 15 26.51 6.99 -2.51
N GLY A 16 26.18 8.04 -3.27
CA GLY A 16 25.85 7.95 -4.70
C GLY A 16 24.48 7.33 -5.00
N ARG A 17 23.64 7.11 -3.99
CA ARG A 17 22.28 6.56 -4.20
C ARG A 17 21.38 7.57 -4.92
N TYR A 18 21.62 8.86 -4.72
CA TYR A 18 20.89 9.95 -5.36
C TYR A 18 21.86 11.03 -5.87
N GLY A 19 21.54 11.66 -6.99
CA GLY A 19 22.39 12.69 -7.61
C GLY A 19 22.33 14.06 -6.93
N SER A 20 21.28 14.31 -6.13
CA SER A 20 21.08 15.57 -5.43
C SER A 20 20.11 15.43 -4.25
N ALA A 21 20.12 16.43 -3.36
CA ALA A 21 19.12 16.55 -2.30
C ALA A 21 17.68 16.56 -2.85
N SER A 22 17.46 17.24 -3.99
CA SER A 22 16.16 17.29 -4.67
C SER A 22 15.69 15.91 -5.13
N ASP A 23 16.61 15.00 -5.49
CA ASP A 23 16.26 13.63 -5.86
C ASP A 23 15.82 12.82 -4.64
N VAL A 24 16.49 13.00 -3.50
CA VAL A 24 16.12 12.36 -2.22
C VAL A 24 14.72 12.80 -1.79
N VAL A 25 14.45 14.12 -1.84
CA VAL A 25 13.15 14.67 -1.46
C VAL A 25 12.05 14.18 -2.40
N ARG A 26 12.27 14.18 -3.72
CA ARG A 26 11.29 13.65 -4.69
C ARG A 26 10.99 12.18 -4.47
N ALA A 27 12.02 11.37 -4.19
CA ALA A 27 11.83 9.96 -3.87
C ALA A 27 11.02 9.77 -2.58
N GLY A 28 11.29 10.58 -1.55
CA GLY A 28 10.52 10.59 -0.30
C GLY A 28 9.05 10.97 -0.52
N LEU A 29 8.78 12.02 -1.28
CA LEU A 29 7.42 12.46 -1.61
C LEU A 29 6.66 11.41 -2.42
N ARG A 30 7.32 10.75 -3.37
CA ARG A 30 6.71 9.64 -4.15
C ARG A 30 6.31 8.48 -3.25
N LEU A 31 7.16 8.08 -2.31
CA LEU A 31 6.83 7.02 -1.35
C LEU A 31 5.67 7.41 -0.44
N LEU A 32 5.61 8.69 -0.03
CA LEU A 32 4.49 9.21 0.76
C LEU A 32 3.18 9.15 -0.04
N GLU A 33 3.19 9.64 -1.29
CA GLU A 33 2.03 9.61 -2.18
C GLU A 33 1.54 8.17 -2.42
N GLU A 34 2.46 7.23 -2.71
CA GLU A 34 2.13 5.81 -2.87
C GLU A 34 1.53 5.20 -1.60
N HIS A 35 2.02 5.60 -0.43
CA HIS A 35 1.47 5.14 0.85
C HIS A 35 0.07 5.70 1.10
N GLU A 36 -0.12 7.00 0.89
CA GLU A 36 -1.42 7.66 1.05
C GLU A 36 -2.47 7.06 0.11
N ALA A 37 -2.11 6.78 -1.15
CA ALA A 37 -2.98 6.12 -2.12
C ALA A 37 -3.40 4.71 -1.65
N LYS A 38 -2.46 3.91 -1.10
CA LYS A 38 -2.76 2.57 -0.56
C LYS A 38 -3.68 2.64 0.65
N VAL A 39 -3.45 3.60 1.56
CA VAL A 39 -4.30 3.79 2.74
C VAL A 39 -5.71 4.23 2.34
N ALA A 40 -5.83 5.13 1.36
CA ALA A 40 -7.12 5.56 0.83
C ALA A 40 -7.88 4.38 0.21
N ALA A 41 -7.21 3.58 -0.63
CA ALA A 41 -7.81 2.39 -1.24
C ALA A 41 -8.25 1.35 -0.20
N LEU A 42 -7.45 1.12 0.85
CA LEU A 42 -7.80 0.20 1.92
C LEU A 42 -9.04 0.69 2.70
N ARG A 43 -9.11 1.99 3.02
CA ARG A 43 -10.28 2.57 3.68
C ARG A 43 -11.54 2.42 2.83
N GLN A 44 -11.42 2.67 1.52
CA GLN A 44 -12.53 2.52 0.59
C GLN A 44 -13.03 1.06 0.54
N ALA A 45 -12.11 0.09 0.45
CA ALA A 45 -12.47 -1.33 0.46
C ALA A 45 -13.12 -1.79 1.78
N LEU A 46 -12.73 -1.20 2.92
CA LEU A 46 -13.38 -1.46 4.20
C LEU A 46 -14.81 -0.91 4.24
N ILE A 47 -15.01 0.33 3.77
CA ILE A 47 -16.35 0.95 3.67
C ILE A 47 -17.24 0.10 2.76
N GLU A 48 -16.75 -0.31 1.59
CA GLU A 48 -17.48 -1.19 0.67
C GLU A 48 -17.85 -2.52 1.33
N GLY A 49 -16.96 -3.09 2.14
CA GLY A 49 -17.23 -4.29 2.93
C GLY A 49 -18.30 -4.08 4.00
N GLU A 50 -18.24 -2.98 4.74
CA GLU A 50 -19.22 -2.61 5.77
C GLU A 50 -20.61 -2.32 5.17
N GLU A 51 -20.66 -1.69 4.00
CA GLU A 51 -21.88 -1.39 3.26
C GLU A 51 -22.43 -2.61 2.48
N SER A 52 -21.65 -3.68 2.32
CA SER A 52 -22.08 -4.89 1.59
C SER A 52 -23.14 -5.73 2.32
N GLY A 53 -23.45 -5.36 3.57
CA GLY A 53 -24.43 -6.04 4.40
C GLY A 53 -23.80 -6.80 5.57
N PRO A 54 -24.62 -7.43 6.42
CA PRO A 54 -24.12 -8.17 7.57
C PRO A 54 -23.31 -9.40 7.13
N SER A 55 -22.21 -9.66 7.83
CA SER A 55 -21.44 -10.90 7.64
C SER A 55 -22.28 -12.13 8.00
N GLU A 56 -22.20 -13.16 7.18
CA GLU A 56 -22.86 -14.45 7.40
C GLU A 56 -21.85 -15.54 7.78
N PRO A 57 -22.27 -16.64 8.45
CA PRO A 57 -21.41 -17.79 8.67
C PRO A 57 -20.80 -18.31 7.37
N PHE A 58 -19.48 -18.52 7.34
CA PHE A 58 -18.76 -18.92 6.14
C PHE A 58 -18.22 -20.35 6.23
N ASP A 59 -18.71 -21.24 5.36
CA ASP A 59 -18.17 -22.60 5.18
C ASP A 59 -17.17 -22.62 4.01
N VAL A 60 -15.89 -22.71 4.38
CA VAL A 60 -14.76 -22.71 3.45
C VAL A 60 -14.77 -23.94 2.52
N GLU A 61 -15.15 -25.12 3.04
CA GLU A 61 -15.11 -26.35 2.25
C GLU A 61 -16.20 -26.35 1.17
N SER A 62 -17.41 -25.92 1.53
CA SER A 62 -18.52 -25.77 0.59
C SER A 62 -18.21 -24.73 -0.48
N PHE A 63 -17.63 -23.59 -0.09
CA PHE A 63 -17.21 -22.54 -1.04
C PHE A 63 -16.17 -23.03 -2.06
N ILE A 64 -15.12 -23.73 -1.62
CA ILE A 64 -14.09 -24.25 -2.53
C ILE A 64 -14.68 -25.27 -3.50
N ARG A 65 -15.56 -26.16 -3.02
CA ARG A 65 -16.23 -27.16 -3.85
C ARG A 65 -17.07 -26.50 -4.95
N GLU A 66 -17.81 -25.45 -4.59
CA GLU A 66 -18.61 -24.67 -5.54
C GLU A 66 -17.73 -24.00 -6.60
N LYS A 67 -16.65 -23.30 -6.20
CA LYS A 67 -15.75 -22.61 -7.12
C LYS A 67 -15.06 -23.56 -8.11
N ARG A 68 -14.68 -24.76 -7.67
CA ARG A 68 -14.10 -25.79 -8.56
C ARG A 68 -15.12 -26.30 -9.57
N ARG A 69 -16.35 -26.57 -9.14
CA ARG A 69 -17.44 -27.03 -10.03
C ARG A 69 -17.80 -25.98 -11.10
N GLY A 70 -17.74 -24.70 -10.76
CA GLY A 70 -17.99 -23.60 -11.71
C GLY A 70 -16.85 -23.32 -12.69
N SER A 71 -15.68 -23.95 -12.50
CA SER A 71 -14.50 -23.79 -13.37
C SER A 71 -14.40 -24.89 -14.44
N ASP A 72 -15.29 -25.88 -14.41
CA ASP A 72 -15.36 -27.03 -15.33
C ASP A 72 -16.45 -26.85 -16.44
N ILE A 73 -16.95 -25.63 -16.64
CA ILE A 73 -17.88 -25.22 -17.73
C ILE A 73 -17.20 -24.11 -18.53
#